data_AF-A0A8H4IJN5-F1
#
_entry.id   AF-A0A8H4IJN5-F1
#
_cell.length_a   1.000
_cell.length_b   1.000
_cell.length_c   1.000
_cell.angle_alpha   90.00
_cell.angle_beta   90.00
_cell.angle_gamma   90.00
#
_symmetry.space_group_name_H-M   'P 1'
#
loop_
_entity.id
_entity.type
_entity.pdbx_description
1 polymer ?
#
loop_
_entity_poly.entity_id
_entity_poly.type
_entity_poly.pdbx_seq_one_letter_code
_entity_poly.pdbx_strand_id
1 'polypeptide(L)'
;MFWLAWTCRDDIHWIVPMLAGLPFGAAYLLIFIAFFNYLTDAYKVYSASALAGASCGRSLICALLVLAADSMYQHLGPSWATTIPAFASLVMVPIPFVFIRYGESIRNRSQICQELNKAAT
;
A
#
# COMPACT_ATOMS: atom_id res chain seq x y z
N MET A 1 12.46 0.11 2.99
CA MET A 1 12.86 0.43 1.59
C MET A 1 14.17 1.21 1.53
N PHE A 2 14.32 2.36 2.18
CA PHE A 2 15.61 3.08 2.20
C PHE A 2 16.78 2.24 2.76
N TRP A 3 16.55 1.44 3.80
CA TRP A 3 17.56 0.50 4.31
C TRP A 3 18.06 -0.41 3.19
N LEU A 4 17.16 -1.14 2.52
CA LEU A 4 17.50 -2.03 1.41
C LEU A 4 18.26 -1.32 0.28
N ALA A 5 17.81 -0.11 -0.10
CA ALA A 5 18.39 0.65 -1.22
C ALA A 5 19.88 0.96 -1.04
N TRP A 6 20.28 1.32 0.18
CA TRP A 6 21.66 1.71 0.49
C TRP A 6 22.51 0.55 1.01
N THR A 7 21.90 -0.56 1.42
CA THR A 7 22.62 -1.77 1.84
C THR A 7 22.79 -2.83 0.75
N CYS A 8 22.15 -2.67 -0.41
CA CYS A 8 22.41 -3.47 -1.62
C CYS A 8 23.71 -3.01 -2.30
N ARG A 9 24.85 -3.25 -1.66
CA ARG A 9 26.20 -3.04 -2.21
C ARG A 9 27.02 -4.30 -1.98
N ASP A 10 27.95 -4.58 -2.90
CA ASP A 10 28.80 -5.78 -2.83
C ASP A 10 29.72 -5.78 -1.60
N ASP A 11 30.00 -4.60 -1.02
CA ASP A 11 30.82 -4.43 0.18
C ASP A 11 30.12 -4.86 1.49
N ILE A 12 28.79 -5.07 1.47
CA ILE A 12 27.98 -5.30 2.67
C ILE A 12 27.52 -6.76 2.71
N HIS A 13 27.68 -7.41 3.86
CA HIS A 13 27.26 -8.80 4.06
C HIS A 13 25.76 -8.97 3.73
N TRP A 14 25.43 -9.96 2.90
CA TRP A 14 24.08 -10.23 2.35
C TRP A 14 22.96 -10.30 3.38
N ILE A 15 23.28 -10.60 4.64
CA ILE A 15 22.31 -10.66 5.75
C ILE A 15 21.69 -9.29 6.05
N VAL A 16 22.43 -8.19 5.85
CA VAL A 16 21.98 -6.84 6.19
C VAL A 16 20.80 -6.40 5.30
N PRO A 17 20.88 -6.49 3.96
CA PRO A 17 19.72 -6.22 3.11
C PRO A 17 18.58 -7.22 3.34
N MET A 18 18.86 -8.47 3.69
CA MET A 18 17.84 -9.48 4.02
C MET A 18 17.00 -9.06 5.25
N LEU A 19 17.66 -8.55 6.30
CA LEU A 19 17.00 -8.09 7.52
C LEU A 19 16.11 -6.87 7.29
N ALA A 20 16.39 -6.04 6.26
CA ALA A 20 15.52 -4.94 5.89
C ALA A 20 14.12 -5.40 5.42
N GLY A 21 13.99 -6.67 5.02
CA GLY A 21 12.71 -7.29 4.68
C GLY A 21 11.78 -7.50 5.88
N LEU A 22 12.32 -7.69 7.09
CA LEU A 22 11.53 -7.90 8.31
C LEU A 22 10.61 -6.70 8.65
N PRO A 23 11.13 -5.47 8.84
CA PRO A 23 10.27 -4.33 9.14
C PRO A 23 9.33 -4.00 7.98
N PHE A 24 9.76 -4.25 6.74
CA PHE A 24 8.90 -4.03 5.57
C PHE A 24 7.71 -5.00 5.56
N GLY A 25 7.95 -6.29 5.76
CA GLY A 25 6.89 -7.31 5.83
C GLY A 25 5.93 -7.08 6.98
N ALA A 26 6.45 -6.74 8.17
CA ALA A 26 5.63 -6.40 9.33
C ALA A 26 4.71 -5.19 9.07
N ALA A 27 5.26 -4.11 8.50
CA ALA A 27 4.48 -2.93 8.14
C ALA A 27 3.41 -3.23 7.07
N TYR A 28 3.78 -3.99 6.03
CA TYR A 28 2.85 -4.39 4.97
C TYR A 28 1.66 -5.17 5.52
N LEU A 29 1.91 -6.19 6.35
CA LEU A 29 0.85 -7.00 6.97
C LEU A 29 -0.10 -6.14 7.82
N LEU A 30 0.46 -5.25 8.65
CA LEU A 30 -0.34 -4.41 9.54
C LEU A 30 -1.25 -3.45 8.76
N ILE A 31 -0.73 -2.84 7.69
CA ILE A 31 -1.51 -1.97 6.79
C ILE A 31 -2.59 -2.77 6.06
N PHE A 32 -2.26 -3.98 5.58
CA PHE A 32 -3.19 -4.81 4.82
C PHE A 32 -4.38 -5.28 5.66
N ILE A 33 -4.10 -5.70 6.91
CA ILE A 33 -5.15 -6.08 7.87
C ILE A 33 -6.04 -4.88 8.21
N ALA A 34 -5.45 -3.72 8.50
CA ALA A 34 -6.21 -2.50 8.79
C ALA A 34 -7.10 -2.08 7.62
N PHE A 35 -6.59 -2.17 6.39
CA PHE A 35 -7.33 -1.87 5.16
C PHE A 35 -8.53 -2.80 4.95
N PHE A 36 -8.36 -4.12 5.14
CA PHE A 36 -9.45 -5.08 5.03
C PHE A 36 -10.55 -4.88 6.08
N ASN A 37 -10.18 -4.60 7.32
CA ASN A 37 -11.15 -4.27 8.36
C ASN A 37 -11.93 -2.99 8.01
N TYR A 38 -11.23 -1.94 7.56
CA TYR A 38 -11.86 -0.69 7.15
C TYR A 38 -12.84 -0.87 5.97
N LEU A 39 -12.45 -1.61 4.93
CA LEU A 39 -13.33 -1.87 3.78
C LEU A 39 -14.57 -2.66 4.19
N THR A 40 -14.40 -3.64 5.07
CA THR A 40 -15.51 -4.46 5.57
C THR A 40 -16.51 -3.61 6.36
N ASP A 41 -16.02 -2.76 7.26
CA ASP A 41 -16.86 -1.86 8.06
C ASP A 41 -17.52 -0.75 7.23
N ALA A 42 -16.86 -0.28 6.18
CA ALA A 42 -17.38 0.79 5.32
C ALA A 42 -18.45 0.29 4.33
N TYR A 43 -18.27 -0.90 3.74
CA TYR A 43 -19.11 -1.38 2.64
C TYR A 43 -20.11 -2.48 3.03
N LYS A 44 -20.04 -3.04 4.25
CA LYS A 44 -20.95 -4.06 4.81
C LYS A 44 -21.37 -5.11 3.76
N VAL A 45 -22.56 -4.97 3.16
CA VAL A 45 -23.11 -5.90 2.16
C VAL A 45 -22.28 -5.96 0.87
N TYR A 46 -21.67 -4.85 0.45
CA TYR A 46 -20.83 -4.77 -0.75
C TYR A 46 -19.34 -4.97 -0.48
N SER A 47 -18.97 -5.44 0.71
CA SER A 47 -17.56 -5.62 1.10
C SER A 47 -16.80 -6.55 0.16
N ALA A 48 -17.40 -7.67 -0.26
CA ALA A 48 -16.75 -8.62 -1.17
C ALA A 48 -16.38 -7.98 -2.53
N SER A 49 -17.27 -7.15 -3.09
CA SER A 49 -17.03 -6.45 -4.35
C SER A 49 -15.99 -5.34 -4.19
N ALA A 50 -16.04 -4.58 -3.08
CA ALA A 50 -15.05 -3.55 -2.77
C ALA A 50 -13.64 -4.14 -2.60
N LEU A 51 -13.53 -5.27 -1.91
CA LEU A 51 -12.28 -6.02 -1.73
C LEU A 51 -11.74 -6.54 -3.07
N ALA A 52 -12.61 -7.09 -3.93
CA ALA A 52 -12.24 -7.55 -5.26
C ALA A 52 -11.73 -6.38 -6.13
N GLY A 53 -12.45 -5.26 -6.15
CA GLY A 53 -12.04 -4.05 -6.87
C GLY A 53 -10.69 -3.50 -6.40
N ALA A 54 -10.48 -3.44 -5.07
CA ALA A 54 -9.20 -3.04 -4.50
C ALA A 54 -8.05 -3.98 -4.89
N SER A 55 -8.29 -5.30 -4.90
CA SER A 55 -7.29 -6.28 -5.33
C SER A 55 -6.96 -6.18 -6.81
N CYS A 56 -7.96 -5.93 -7.67
CA CYS A 56 -7.77 -5.69 -9.10
C CYS A 56 -6.93 -4.43 -9.34
N GLY A 57 -7.30 -3.31 -8.72
CA GLY A 57 -6.55 -2.05 -8.84
C GLY A 57 -5.09 -2.19 -8.40
N ARG A 58 -4.86 -2.85 -7.25
CA ARG A 58 -3.51 -3.18 -6.77
C ARG A 58 -2.74 -4.02 -7.79
N SER A 59 -3.36 -5.08 -8.33
CA SER A 59 -2.71 -5.98 -9.29
C SER A 59 -2.33 -5.26 -10.59
N LEU A 60 -3.19 -4.37 -11.09
CA LEU A 60 -2.91 -3.55 -12.27
C LEU A 60 -1.72 -2.62 -12.05
N ILE A 61 -1.70 -1.90 -10.92
CA ILE A 61 -0.57 -1.01 -10.58
C ILE A 61 0.72 -1.81 -10.44
N CYS A 62 0.68 -2.97 -9.79
CA CYS A 62 1.84 -3.87 -9.69
C CYS A 62 2.33 -4.32 -11.07
N ALA A 63 1.44 -4.72 -11.97
CA ALA A 63 1.81 -5.14 -13.32
C ALA A 63 2.49 -4.01 -14.12
N LEU A 64 1.96 -2.79 -14.04
CA LEU A 64 2.55 -1.62 -14.67
C LEU A 64 3.93 -1.29 -14.09
N LEU A 65 4.08 -1.36 -12.76
CA LEU A 65 5.33 -1.06 -12.10
C LEU A 65 6.41 -2.12 -12.39
N VAL A 66 6.05 -3.40 -12.46
CA VAL A 66 6.96 -4.49 -12.85
C VAL A 66 7.41 -4.32 -14.31
N LEU A 67 6.51 -3.93 -15.20
CA LEU A 67 6.85 -3.65 -16.60
C LEU A 67 7.86 -2.49 -16.73
N ALA A 68 7.71 -1.45 -15.91
CA ALA A 68 8.64 -0.32 -15.86
C ALA A 68 9.94 -0.63 -15.10
N ALA A 69 9.98 -1.69 -14.28
CA ALA A 69 11.11 -1.98 -13.40
C ALA A 69 12.39 -2.31 -14.18
N ASP A 70 12.30 -3.09 -15.25
CA ASP A 70 13.48 -3.50 -16.03
C ASP A 70 14.24 -2.28 -16.60
N SER A 71 13.52 -1.35 -17.24
CA SER A 71 14.09 -0.09 -17.72
C SER A 71 14.62 0.78 -16.59
N MET A 72 13.91 0.84 -15.44
CA MET A 72 14.35 1.61 -14.28
C MET A 72 15.67 1.10 -13.70
N TYR A 73 15.85 -0.22 -13.57
CA TYR A 73 17.08 -0.80 -13.02
C TYR A 73 18.27 -0.69 -13.98
N GLN A 74 18.04 -0.82 -15.29
CA GLN A 74 19.09 -0.67 -16.31
C GLN A 74 19.67 0.76 -16.37
N HIS A 75 18.84 1.78 -16.18
CA HIS A 75 19.25 3.18 -16.34
C HIS A 75 19.79 3.82 -15.05
N LEU A 76 19.25 3.46 -13.87
CA LEU A 76 19.57 4.12 -12.59
C LEU A 76 20.45 3.29 -11.66
N GLY A 77 20.60 1.99 -11.91
CA GLY A 77 21.28 1.07 -11.01
C GLY A 77 20.49 0.78 -9.72
N PRO A 78 20.90 -0.25 -8.96
CA PRO A 78 20.09 -0.85 -7.90
C PRO A 78 19.76 0.09 -6.73
N SER A 79 20.69 0.97 -6.32
CA SER A 79 20.46 1.88 -5.19
C SER A 79 19.47 3.01 -5.50
N TRP A 80 19.56 3.61 -6.69
CA TRP A 80 18.65 4.70 -7.06
C TRP A 80 17.28 4.16 -7.49
N ALA A 81 17.25 3.04 -8.21
CA ALA A 81 16.01 2.37 -8.62
C ALA A 81 15.13 1.98 -7.42
N THR A 82 15.72 1.55 -6.31
CA THR A 82 14.99 1.20 -5.08
C THR A 82 14.62 2.41 -4.20
N THR A 83 15.29 3.55 -4.38
CA THR A 83 15.03 4.78 -3.64
C THR A 83 13.79 5.52 -4.14
N ILE A 84 13.49 5.46 -5.44
CA ILE A 84 12.28 6.06 -6.04
C ILE A 84 10.99 5.51 -5.39
N PRO A 85 10.73 4.19 -5.34
CA PRO A 85 9.55 3.65 -4.66
C PRO A 85 9.60 3.87 -3.15
N ALA A 86 10.78 4.03 -2.55
CA ALA A 86 10.92 4.41 -1.14
C ALA A 86 10.37 5.82 -0.87
N PHE A 87 10.66 6.80 -1.73
CA PHE A 87 10.07 8.14 -1.66
C PHE A 87 8.57 8.12 -1.94
N ALA A 88 8.10 7.36 -2.92
CA ALA A 88 6.66 7.21 -3.17
C ALA A 88 5.95 6.65 -1.93
N SER A 89 6.53 5.65 -1.27
CA SER A 89 6.00 5.10 -0.02
C SER A 89 5.95 6.15 1.09
N LEU A 90 6.95 7.03 1.19
CA LEU A 90 7.00 8.11 2.17
C LEU A 90 5.85 9.10 1.98
N VAL A 91 5.54 9.46 0.74
CA VAL A 91 4.39 10.34 0.40
C VAL A 91 3.05 9.70 0.78
N MET A 92 2.98 8.37 0.82
CA MET A 92 1.77 7.63 1.19
C MET A 92 1.58 7.46 2.71
N VAL A 93 2.61 7.72 3.53
CA VAL A 93 2.54 7.64 5.01
C VAL A 93 1.38 8.43 5.62
N PRO A 94 1.09 9.69 5.24
CA PRO A 94 -0.02 10.45 5.85
C PRO A 94 -1.41 9.90 5.51
N ILE A 95 -1.57 9.10 4.45
CA ILE A 95 -2.87 8.62 3.97
C ILE A 95 -3.66 7.89 5.08
N PRO A 96 -3.13 6.81 5.72
CA PRO A 96 -3.86 6.11 6.78
C PRO A 96 -4.24 7.02 7.96
N PHE A 97 -3.38 7.97 8.37
CA PHE A 97 -3.68 8.90 9.45
C PHE A 97 -4.82 9.86 9.10
N VAL A 98 -4.86 10.34 7.86
CA VAL A 98 -5.96 11.17 7.35
C VAL A 98 -7.26 10.37 7.31
N PHE A 99 -7.21 9.11 6.86
CA PHE A 99 -8.39 8.23 6.84
C PHE A 99 -8.92 7.90 8.24
N ILE A 100 -8.06 7.74 9.25
CA ILE A 100 -8.51 7.58 10.64
C ILE A 100 -9.18 8.85 11.17
N ARG A 101 -8.61 10.04 10.88
CA ARG A 101 -9.12 11.32 11.40
C ARG A 101 -10.41 11.79 10.73
N TYR A 102 -10.55 11.54 9.42
CA TYR A 102 -11.66 12.05 8.60
C TYR A 102 -12.59 10.96 8.05
N GLY A 103 -12.34 9.68 8.38
CA GLY A 103 -13.11 8.54 7.89
C GLY A 103 -14.61 8.65 8.15
N GLU A 104 -15.02 9.15 9.32
CA GLU A 104 -16.44 9.41 9.61
C GLU A 104 -17.04 10.51 8.72
N SER A 105 -16.29 11.58 8.47
CA SER A 105 -16.76 12.70 7.62
C SER A 105 -16.85 12.29 6.15
N ILE A 106 -15.99 11.39 5.67
CA ILE A 106 -16.02 10.84 4.32
C ILE A 106 -17.17 9.83 4.20
N ARG A 107 -17.37 8.99 5.22
CA ARG A 107 -18.47 8.01 5.28
C ARG A 107 -19.85 8.67 5.28
N ASN A 108 -20.00 9.79 5.98
CA ASN A 108 -21.25 10.57 5.99
C ASN A 108 -21.56 11.29 4.68
N ARG A 109 -20.58 11.50 3.78
CA ARG A 109 -20.77 12.17 2.48
C ARG A 109 -21.01 11.20 1.31
N SER A 110 -20.79 9.90 1.47
CA SER A 110 -20.97 8.92 0.40
C SER A 110 -22.43 8.47 0.27
N GLN A 111 -23.04 8.66 -0.91
CA GLN A 111 -24.41 8.24 -1.22
C GLN A 111 -24.61 6.73 -1.00
N ILE A 112 -23.60 5.91 -1.27
CA ILE A 112 -23.65 4.44 -1.10
C ILE A 112 -23.70 4.04 0.39
N CYS A 113 -22.98 4.75 1.26
CA CYS A 113 -23.05 4.52 2.71
C CYS A 113 -24.38 4.98 3.31
N GLN A 114 -24.98 6.05 2.77
CA GLN A 114 -26.30 6.53 3.20
C GLN A 114 -27.43 5.57 2.78
N GLU A 115 -27.36 5.00 1.58
CA GLU A 115 -28.29 3.95 1.11
C GLU A 115 -28.21 2.68 1.96
N LEU A 116 -26.99 2.20 2.26
CA LEU A 116 -26.79 1.03 3.14
C LEU A 116 -27.28 1.24 4.57
N ASN A 117 -27.17 2.46 5.12
CA ASN A 117 -27.68 2.76 6.46
C ASN A 117 -29.21 2.86 6.49
N LYS A 118 -29.84 3.33 5.40
CA LYS A 118 -31.30 3.34 5.26
C LYS A 118 -31.88 1.95 5.05
N ALA A 119 -31.18 1.06 4.33
CA ALA A 119 -31.60 -0.33 4.11
C ALA A 119 -31.47 -1.22 5.37
N ALA A 120 -30.81 -0.74 6.43
CA ALA A 120 -30.61 -1.44 7.70
C ALA A 120 -31.59 -1.01 8.81
N THR A 121 -32.48 -0.05 8.53
CA THR A 121 -33.64 0.33 9.36
C THR A 121 -34.91 -0.24 8.76
#